data_AF-W1W9Y3-F1
#
_entry.id   AF-W1W9Y3-F1
#
_cell.length_a   1.000
_cell.length_b   1.000
_cell.length_c   1.000
_cell.angle_alpha   90.00
_cell.angle_beta   90.00
_cell.angle_gamma   90.00
#
_symmetry.space_group_name_H-M   'P 1'
#
loop_
_entity.id
_entity.type
_entity.pdbx_description
1 polymer ?
#
loop_
_entity_poly.entity_id
_entity_poly.type
_entity_poly.pdbx_seq_one_letter_code
_entity_poly.pdbx_strand_id
1 'polypeptide(L)' 'MRDEVLEFLRQNQGGFVSGQDMSEACHVSRTAIWKHIKALRQKGYKIESYTKRGYRLLE' A
#
# COMPACT_ATOMS: atom_id res chain seq x y z
N MET A 1 -7.33 -15.11 2.13
CA MET A 1 -6.23 -14.49 1.35
C MET A 1 -5.98 -13.14 1.96
N ARG A 2 -4.91 -13.01 2.77
CA ARG A 2 -4.61 -11.79 3.51
C ARG A 2 -3.97 -10.79 2.53
N ASP A 3 -4.36 -9.52 2.66
CA ASP A 3 -4.06 -8.43 1.75
C ASP A 3 -2.57 -8.37 1.37
N GLU A 4 -2.19 -8.88 0.19
CA GLU A 4 -0.79 -8.86 -0.32
C GLU A 4 -0.18 -7.46 -0.32
N VAL A 5 -1.03 -6.45 -0.53
CA VAL A 5 -0.67 -5.02 -0.44
C VAL A 5 -0.18 -4.65 0.96
N LEU A 6 -0.83 -5.15 2.02
CA LEU A 6 -0.42 -4.89 3.40
C LEU A 6 0.91 -5.57 3.71
N GLU A 7 1.08 -6.83 3.28
CA GLU A 7 2.35 -7.54 3.46
C GLU A 7 3.50 -6.84 2.73
N PHE A 8 3.27 -6.39 1.51
CA PHE A 8 4.25 -5.64 0.74
C PHE A 8 4.64 -4.31 1.42
N LEU A 9 3.65 -3.58 1.94
CA LEU A 9 3.88 -2.37 2.72
C LEU A 9 4.61 -2.64 4.04
N ARG A 10 4.35 -3.79 4.69
CA ARG A 10 5.07 -4.23 5.90
C ARG A 10 6.51 -4.61 5.61
N GLN A 11 6.77 -5.30 4.50
CA GLN A 11 8.14 -5.66 4.09
C GLN A 11 8.96 -4.40 3.75
N ASN A 12 8.29 -3.37 3.21
CA ASN A 12 8.89 -2.07 2.92
C ASN A 12 8.63 -1.03 4.02
N GLN A 13 8.35 -1.48 5.24
CA GLN A 13 8.05 -0.60 6.37
C GLN A 13 9.25 0.33 6.64
N GLY A 14 8.97 1.62 6.72
CA GLY A 14 10.01 2.66 6.87
C GLY A 14 10.33 3.42 5.58
N GLY A 15 9.96 2.88 4.41
CA GLY A 15 10.12 3.51 3.10
C GLY A 15 8.80 3.97 2.47
N PHE A 16 8.90 4.81 1.44
CA PHE A 16 7.79 5.08 0.53
C PHE A 16 7.86 4.10 -0.64
N VAL A 17 6.73 3.47 -0.95
CA VAL A 17 6.59 2.54 -2.06
C VAL A 17 5.61 3.10 -3.08
N SER A 18 6.03 3.20 -4.33
CA SER A 18 5.18 3.76 -5.37
C SER A 18 3.97 2.86 -5.65
N GLY A 19 2.86 3.48 -6.02
CA GLY A 19 1.67 2.72 -6.44
C GLY A 19 1.91 1.84 -7.67
N GLN A 20 2.94 2.16 -8.46
CA GLN A 20 3.37 1.34 -9.58
C GLN A 20 4.10 0.07 -9.11
N ASP A 21 5.13 0.17 -8.27
CA ASP A 21 5.82 -0.99 -7.70
C ASP A 21 4.87 -1.96 -7.01
N MET A 22 3.90 -1.45 -6.23
CA MET A 22 2.88 -2.31 -5.62
C MET A 22 1.96 -2.96 -6.65
N SER A 23 1.63 -2.24 -7.74
CA SER A 23 0.79 -2.76 -8.81
C SER A 23 1.49 -3.91 -9.54
N GLU A 24 2.79 -3.78 -9.78
CA GLU A 24 3.64 -4.81 -10.39
C GLU A 24 3.87 -5.98 -9.42
N ALA A 25 4.22 -5.72 -8.16
CA ALA A 25 4.48 -6.77 -7.17
C ALA A 25 3.24 -7.60 -6.81
N CYS A 26 2.08 -6.95 -6.68
CA CYS A 26 0.82 -7.62 -6.35
C CYS A 26 0.02 -8.04 -7.60
N HIS A 27 0.53 -7.80 -8.82
CA HIS A 27 -0.19 -8.08 -10.09
C HIS A 27 -1.63 -7.53 -10.14
N VAL A 28 -1.87 -6.37 -9.53
CA VAL A 28 -3.19 -5.72 -9.51
C VAL A 28 -3.09 -4.29 -10.00
N SER A 29 -4.19 -3.74 -10.53
CA SER A 29 -4.18 -2.36 -11.01
C SER A 29 -3.97 -1.34 -9.88
N ARG A 30 -3.40 -0.17 -10.20
CA ARG A 30 -3.25 0.96 -9.26
C ARG A 30 -4.56 1.35 -8.56
N THR A 31 -5.70 1.21 -9.24
CA THR A 31 -7.03 1.45 -8.65
C THR A 31 -7.39 0.41 -7.58
N ALA A 32 -7.02 -0.85 -7.79
CA ALA A 32 -7.21 -1.91 -6.79
C ALA A 32 -6.33 -1.66 -5.57
N ILE A 33 -5.05 -1.29 -5.78
CA ILE A 33 -4.17 -0.81 -4.71
C ILE A 33 -4.86 0.26 -3.89
N TRP A 34 -5.37 1.33 -4.52
CA TRP A 34 -6.07 2.40 -3.79
C TRP A 34 -7.26 1.89 -2.97
N LYS A 35 -8.07 0.97 -3.51
CA LYS A 35 -9.16 0.32 -2.77
C LYS A 35 -8.64 -0.45 -1.55
N HIS A 36 -7.57 -1.22 -1.69
CA HIS A 36 -6.93 -1.93 -0.57
C HIS A 36 -6.39 -0.96 0.48
N ILE A 37 -5.64 0.08 0.08
CA ILE A 37 -5.14 1.11 1.00
C ILE A 37 -6.30 1.77 1.76
N LYS A 38 -7.40 2.10 1.07
CA LYS A 38 -8.59 2.68 1.70
C LYS A 38 -9.26 1.71 2.67
N ALA A 39 -9.32 0.41 2.34
CA ALA A 39 -9.84 -0.62 3.24
C ALA A 39 -8.94 -0.79 4.48
N LEU A 40 -7.62 -0.78 4.31
CA LEU A 40 -6.66 -0.86 5.40
C LEU A 40 -6.76 0.36 6.33
N ARG A 41 -6.89 1.58 5.78
CA ARG A 41 -7.13 2.77 6.59
C ARG A 41 -8.42 2.67 7.42
N GLN A 42 -9.49 2.12 6.86
CA GLN A 42 -10.74 1.88 7.59
C GLN A 42 -10.62 0.80 8.67
N LYS A 43 -9.73 -0.17 8.49
CA LYS A 43 -9.40 -1.17 9.51
C LYS A 43 -8.54 -0.61 10.66
N GLY A 44 -8.07 0.64 10.57
CA GLY A 44 -7.23 1.30 11.58
C GLY A 44 -5.75 1.36 11.25
N TYR A 45 -5.31 0.87 10.09
CA TYR A 45 -3.91 0.96 9.67
C TYR A 45 -3.53 2.40 9.29
N LYS A 46 -2.42 2.90 9.82
CA LYS A 46 -1.88 4.21 9.46
C LYS A 46 -0.99 4.09 8.24
N ILE A 47 -1.56 4.40 7.08
CA ILE A 47 -0.82 4.43 5.82
C ILE A 47 -0.75 5.88 5.36
N GLU A 48 0.46 6.44 5.26
CA GLU A 48 0.69 7.72 4.60
C GLU A 48 0.72 7.58 3.09
N SER A 49 0.28 8.62 2.39
CA SER A 49 0.32 8.68 0.93
C SER A 49 0.75 10.08 0.51
N TYR A 50 1.83 10.17 -0.27
CA TYR A 50 2.32 11.44 -0.79
C TYR A 50 2.38 11.41 -2.31
N THR A 51 1.86 12.47 -2.94
CA THR A 51 1.95 12.69 -4.38
C THR A 51 3.41 12.65 -4.81
N LYS A 52 3.75 11.85 -5.83
CA LYS A 52 5.11 11.58 -6.33
C LYS A 52 6.04 10.73 -5.44
N ARG A 53 5.65 10.35 -4.22
CA ARG A 53 6.43 9.41 -3.38
C ARG A 53 5.76 8.05 -3.22
N GLY A 54 4.44 7.97 -3.28
CA GLY A 54 3.69 6.73 -3.11
C GLY A 54 3.11 6.57 -1.72
N TYR A 55 3.16 5.36 -1.17
CA TYR A 55 2.50 4.95 0.06
C TYR A 55 3.53 4.44 1.08
N ARG A 56 3.28 4.70 2.36
CA ARG A 56 4.14 4.24 3.46
C ARG A 56 3.29 3.75 4.62
N LEU A 57 3.61 2.57 5.13
CA LEU A 57 3.03 2.09 6.37
C LEU A 57 3.77 2.69 7.57
N LEU A 58 3.01 3.25 8.50
CA LEU A 58 3.51 3.78 9.77
C LEU A 58 3.38 2.78 10.93
N GLU A 59 2.42 1.84 10.85
CA GLU A 59 2.03 0.93 11.94
C GLU A 59 1.54 -0.43 11.42
#